data_AF-A0A0R3QPQ4-F1
#
_entry.id   AF-A0A0R3QPQ4-F1
#
_cell.length_a   1.000
_cell.length_b   1.000
_cell.length_c   1.000
_cell.angle_alpha   90.00
_cell.angle_beta   90.00
_cell.angle_gamma   90.00
#
_symmetry.space_group_name_H-M   'P 1'
#
loop_
_entity.id
_entity.type
_entity.pdbx_description
1 polymer ?
#
loop_
_entity_poly.entity_id
_entity_poly.type
_entity_poly.pdbx_seq_one_letter_code
_entity_poly.pdbx_strand_id
1 'polypeptide(L)'
;LYREQGRHDDLWSMFYMLIELLSSTLPWKGMARKDSAHIKQTVSDRVLLAASGCPDCFADINNHLKSLTYIDTPNYAMFQSKFTKELNKLKIKPSDPFEWNEKGLLKQEASVAHENEKDVKVEIDKETCYNEKLLQIGDTNTGRLVDESVESEESIGGSETTGLAGENTLEVLDPDKK
;
A
#
# COMPACT_ATOMS: atom_id res chain seq x y z
N LEU A 1 3.44 20.37 9.75
CA LEU A 1 2.47 21.11 8.94
C LEU A 1 1.75 20.13 8.03
N TYR A 2 0.42 20.07 8.10
CA TYR A 2 -0.39 19.35 7.11
C TYR A 2 -0.32 20.12 5.79
N ARG A 3 -0.02 19.42 4.69
CA ARG A 3 -0.14 19.98 3.34
C ARG A 3 -1.54 19.66 2.83
N GLU A 4 -2.16 20.65 2.21
CA GLU A 4 -3.47 20.49 1.59
C GLU A 4 -3.37 19.62 0.34
N GLN A 5 -4.37 18.77 0.13
CA GLN A 5 -4.43 17.89 -1.04
C GLN A 5 -4.96 18.67 -2.24
N GLY A 6 -4.28 18.56 -3.37
CA GLY A 6 -4.67 19.16 -4.63
C GLY A 6 -5.20 18.13 -5.63
N ARG A 7 -5.60 18.61 -6.82
CA ARG A 7 -6.13 17.77 -7.92
C ARG A 7 -5.18 16.65 -8.37
N HIS A 8 -3.87 16.85 -8.20
CA HIS A 8 -2.86 15.87 -8.56
C HIS A 8 -2.82 14.68 -7.58
N ASP A 9 -3.28 14.84 -6.33
CA ASP A 9 -3.32 13.77 -5.33
C ASP A 9 -4.39 12.71 -5.68
N ASP A 10 -5.52 13.12 -6.24
CA ASP A 10 -6.52 12.21 -6.79
C ASP A 10 -5.94 11.38 -7.95
N LEU A 11 -5.16 12.03 -8.82
CA LEU A 11 -4.50 11.35 -9.93
C LEU A 11 -3.38 10.41 -9.46
N TRP A 12 -2.64 10.76 -8.41
CA TRP A 12 -1.70 9.84 -7.76
C TRP A 12 -2.41 8.59 -7.23
N SER A 13 -3.57 8.78 -6.59
CA SER A 13 -4.37 7.67 -6.05
C SER A 13 -4.88 6.76 -7.17
N MET A 14 -5.39 7.34 -8.26
CA MET A 14 -5.78 6.59 -9.46
C MET A 14 -4.58 5.87 -10.08
N PHE A 15 -3.42 6.52 -10.17
CA PHE A 15 -2.22 5.93 -10.76
C PHE A 15 -1.75 4.70 -9.99
N TYR A 16 -1.70 4.76 -8.66
CA TYR A 16 -1.36 3.61 -7.83
C TYR A 16 -2.41 2.49 -7.90
N MET A 17 -3.70 2.84 -8.00
CA MET A 17 -4.76 1.86 -8.23
C MET A 17 -4.54 1.10 -9.54
N LEU A 18 -4.24 1.81 -10.64
CA LEU A 18 -3.98 1.17 -11.94
C LEU A 18 -2.76 0.26 -11.90
N ILE A 19 -1.69 0.68 -11.22
CA ILE A 19 -0.51 -0.18 -11.02
C ILE A 19 -0.92 -1.43 -10.24
N GLU A 20 -1.64 -1.30 -9.13
CA GLU A 20 -2.09 -2.46 -8.35
C GLU A 20 -3.02 -3.39 -9.12
N LEU A 21 -3.89 -2.87 -10.01
CA LEU A 21 -4.73 -3.69 -10.88
C LEU A 21 -3.90 -4.52 -11.87
N LEU A 22 -2.77 -3.98 -12.36
CA LEU A 22 -1.90 -4.68 -13.30
C LEU A 22 -0.93 -5.65 -12.60
N SER A 23 -0.38 -5.28 -11.45
CA SER A 23 0.66 -6.06 -10.75
C SER A 23 0.14 -6.87 -9.56
N SER A 24 -1.14 -6.74 -9.21
CA SER A 24 -1.79 -7.32 -8.01
C SER A 24 -1.25 -6.84 -6.65
N THR A 25 -0.17 -6.06 -6.63
CA THR A 25 0.46 -5.58 -5.39
C THR A 25 1.26 -4.30 -5.56
N LEU A 26 1.41 -3.56 -4.46
CA LEU A 26 2.28 -2.39 -4.35
C LEU A 26 3.37 -2.65 -3.31
N PRO A 27 4.56 -2.01 -3.45
CA PRO A 27 5.67 -2.21 -2.51
C PRO A 27 5.34 -1.91 -1.05
N TRP A 28 4.34 -1.07 -0.79
CA TRP A 28 3.90 -0.65 0.54
C TRP A 28 2.60 -1.34 1.01
N LYS A 29 2.16 -2.40 0.33
CA LYS A 29 0.94 -3.14 0.71
C LYS A 29 1.10 -3.74 2.11
N GLY A 30 0.08 -3.54 2.96
CA GLY A 30 0.07 -4.05 4.34
C GLY A 30 0.97 -3.28 5.33
N MET A 31 1.68 -2.23 4.89
CA MET A 31 2.52 -1.43 5.78
C MET A 31 1.72 -0.37 6.54
N ALA A 32 2.23 0.07 7.70
CA ALA A 32 1.66 1.19 8.43
C ALA A 32 1.84 2.51 7.66
N ARG A 33 0.93 3.48 7.87
CA ARG A 33 0.90 4.75 7.13
C ARG A 33 2.26 5.47 7.07
N LYS A 34 3.00 5.49 8.20
CA LYS A 34 4.31 6.16 8.28
C LYS A 34 5.34 5.48 7.37
N ASP A 35 5.36 4.15 7.38
CA ASP A 35 6.29 3.35 6.58
C ASP A 35 5.90 3.42 5.09
N SER A 36 4.61 3.28 4.77
CA SER A 36 4.13 3.43 3.39
C SER A 36 4.48 4.78 2.79
N ALA A 37 4.38 5.86 3.58
CA ALA A 37 4.74 7.21 3.12
C ALA A 37 6.24 7.31 2.79
N HIS A 38 7.09 6.71 3.62
CA HIS A 38 8.53 6.67 3.35
C HIS A 38 8.83 5.87 2.07
N ILE A 39 8.26 4.66 1.93
CA ILE A 39 8.49 3.82 0.75
C ILE A 39 7.98 4.49 -0.53
N LYS A 40 6.82 5.17 -0.50
CA LYS A 40 6.32 5.94 -1.65
C LYS A 40 7.29 7.03 -2.11
N GLN A 41 8.06 7.62 -1.20
CA GLN A 41 9.04 8.66 -1.51
C GLN A 41 10.38 8.09 -2.01
N THR A 42 10.76 6.89 -1.57
CA THR A 42 12.09 6.32 -1.83
C THR A 42 12.10 5.23 -2.89
N VAL A 43 10.95 4.64 -3.22
CA VAL A 43 10.87 3.61 -4.25
C VAL A 43 11.34 4.17 -5.59
N SER A 44 12.19 3.42 -6.28
CA SER A 44 12.62 3.79 -7.63
C SER A 44 11.51 3.56 -8.65
N ASP A 45 11.45 4.40 -9.67
CA ASP A 45 10.49 4.25 -10.78
C ASP A 45 10.64 2.91 -11.50
N ARG A 46 11.87 2.38 -11.58
CA ARG A 46 12.13 1.05 -12.13
C ARG A 46 11.42 -0.04 -11.33
N VAL A 47 11.49 0.02 -10.00
CA VAL A 47 10.83 -0.95 -9.12
C VAL A 47 9.32 -0.79 -9.18
N LEU A 48 8.82 0.44 -9.23
CA LEU A 48 7.39 0.71 -9.26
C LEU A 48 6.73 0.34 -10.59
N LEU A 49 7.39 0.64 -11.73
CA LEU A 49 6.79 0.55 -13.06
C LEU A 49 7.32 -0.62 -13.88
N ALA A 50 8.64 -0.78 -13.99
CA ALA A 50 9.24 -1.75 -14.89
C ALA A 50 9.13 -3.19 -14.35
N ALA A 51 9.29 -3.37 -13.03
CA ALA A 51 9.12 -4.68 -12.39
C ALA A 51 7.65 -5.13 -12.33
N SER A 52 6.71 -4.19 -12.50
CA SER A 52 5.27 -4.40 -12.40
C SER A 52 4.60 -4.73 -13.74
N GLY A 53 5.36 -4.77 -14.84
CA GLY A 53 4.82 -5.00 -16.19
C GLY A 53 3.94 -3.87 -16.71
N CYS A 54 4.09 -2.64 -16.18
CA CYS A 54 3.26 -1.52 -16.60
C CYS A 54 3.59 -1.10 -18.06
N PRO A 55 2.58 -0.62 -18.83
CA PRO A 55 2.81 -0.06 -20.16
C PRO A 55 3.79 1.11 -20.13
N ASP A 56 4.54 1.29 -21.23
CA ASP A 56 5.56 2.34 -21.37
C ASP A 56 5.03 3.75 -21.06
N CYS A 57 3.74 4.00 -21.33
CA CYS A 57 3.10 5.29 -21.08
C CYS A 57 3.04 5.68 -19.59
N PHE A 58 3.18 4.71 -18.67
CA PHE A 58 3.18 4.98 -17.22
C PHE A 58 4.40 5.79 -16.79
N ALA A 59 5.54 5.65 -17.46
CA ALA A 59 6.72 6.45 -17.15
C ALA A 59 6.48 7.94 -17.42
N ASP A 60 5.87 8.26 -18.57
CA ASP A 60 5.50 9.63 -18.93
C ASP A 60 4.48 10.23 -17.96
N ILE A 61 3.46 9.43 -17.59
CA ILE A 61 2.43 9.83 -16.62
C ILE A 61 3.05 10.09 -15.25
N ASN A 62 3.91 9.20 -14.76
CA ASN A 62 4.60 9.35 -13.48
C ASN A 62 5.44 10.63 -13.43
N ASN A 63 6.18 10.91 -14.50
CA ASN A 63 6.98 12.14 -14.61
C ASN A 63 6.09 13.39 -14.60
N HIS A 64 4.96 13.35 -15.31
CA HIS A 64 3.99 14.45 -15.29
C HIS A 64 3.44 14.68 -13.88
N LEU A 65 3.01 13.62 -13.18
CA LEU A 65 2.49 13.72 -11.81
C LEU A 65 3.50 14.28 -10.82
N LYS A 66 4.78 13.91 -10.92
CA LYS A 66 5.86 14.46 -10.08
C LYS A 66 6.11 15.94 -10.31
N SER A 67 5.77 16.47 -11.48
CA SER A 67 5.96 17.89 -11.81
C SER A 67 4.85 18.79 -11.28
N LEU A 68 3.69 18.23 -10.89
CA LEU A 68 2.52 18.99 -10.47
C LEU A 68 2.61 19.39 -8.99
N THR A 69 2.08 20.57 -8.70
CA THR A 69 1.87 21.09 -7.36
C THR A 69 0.38 21.34 -7.10
N TYR A 70 0.05 21.82 -5.91
CA TYR A 70 -1.34 22.08 -5.51
C TYR A 70 -2.09 23.01 -6.47
N ILE A 71 -1.44 24.08 -6.95
CA ILE A 71 -2.07 25.09 -7.82
C ILE A 71 -2.23 24.62 -9.27
N ASP A 72 -1.45 23.62 -9.69
CA ASP A 72 -1.37 23.25 -11.10
C ASP A 72 -2.61 22.51 -11.57
N THR A 73 -3.00 22.78 -12.82
CA THR A 73 -4.06 22.03 -13.50
C THR A 73 -3.42 20.86 -14.22
N PRO A 74 -3.72 19.60 -13.86
CA PRO A 74 -3.19 18.45 -14.58
C PRO A 74 -3.61 18.48 -16.06
N ASN A 75 -2.71 18.10 -16.97
CA ASN A 75 -3.03 17.99 -18.39
C ASN A 75 -3.81 16.70 -18.66
N TYR A 76 -5.10 16.66 -18.32
CA TYR A 76 -5.96 15.47 -18.47
C TYR A 76 -6.00 14.92 -19.90
N ALA A 77 -5.89 15.79 -20.92
CA ALA A 77 -5.86 15.39 -22.32
C ALA A 77 -4.63 14.52 -22.65
N MET A 78 -3.48 14.81 -22.03
CA MET A 78 -2.28 13.99 -22.17
C MET A 78 -2.51 12.56 -21.64
N PHE A 79 -3.10 12.41 -20.44
CA PHE A 79 -3.41 11.09 -19.87
C PHE A 79 -4.33 10.29 -20.80
N GLN A 80 -5.42 10.90 -21.26
CA GLN A 80 -6.36 10.26 -22.19
C GLN A 80 -5.64 9.82 -23.47
N SER A 81 -4.86 10.71 -24.10
CA SER A 81 -4.11 10.39 -25.32
C SER A 81 -3.13 9.24 -25.11
N LYS A 82 -2.40 9.21 -23.99
CA LYS A 82 -1.47 8.13 -23.65
C LYS A 82 -2.19 6.79 -23.48
N PHE A 83 -3.27 6.74 -22.72
CA PHE A 83 -4.04 5.50 -22.54
C PHE A 83 -4.71 5.04 -23.84
N THR A 84 -5.34 5.94 -24.60
CA THR A 84 -5.93 5.61 -25.90
C THR A 84 -4.88 5.06 -26.87
N LYS A 85 -3.66 5.60 -26.87
CA LYS A 85 -2.57 5.08 -27.71
C LYS A 85 -2.19 3.64 -27.34
N GLU A 86 -2.08 3.33 -26.05
CA GLU A 86 -1.80 1.95 -25.60
C GLU A 86 -2.96 1.00 -25.92
N LEU A 87 -4.22 1.40 -25.70
CA LEU A 87 -5.38 0.59 -26.06
C LEU A 87 -5.42 0.30 -27.58
N ASN A 88 -5.12 1.31 -28.41
CA ASN A 88 -5.05 1.15 -29.86
C ASN A 88 -3.91 0.19 -30.28
N LYS A 89 -2.75 0.26 -29.61
CA LYS A 89 -1.63 -0.67 -29.83
C LYS A 89 -2.02 -2.11 -29.52
N LEU A 90 -2.81 -2.31 -28.46
CA LEU A 90 -3.36 -3.61 -28.06
C LEU A 90 -4.62 -4.02 -28.84
N LYS A 91 -5.13 -3.16 -29.73
CA LYS A 91 -6.37 -3.35 -30.51
C LYS A 91 -7.62 -3.57 -29.66
N ILE A 92 -7.63 -3.04 -28.44
CA ILE A 92 -8.75 -3.11 -27.50
C ILE A 92 -9.73 -1.97 -27.80
N LYS A 93 -11.02 -2.29 -27.89
CA LYS A 93 -12.10 -1.31 -28.08
C LYS A 93 -12.79 -1.02 -26.75
N PRO A 94 -13.31 0.20 -26.54
CA PRO A 94 -14.13 0.52 -25.37
C PRO A 94 -15.41 -0.31 -25.25
N SER A 95 -15.86 -0.93 -26.34
CA SER A 95 -17.02 -1.83 -26.37
C SER A 95 -16.70 -3.27 -25.96
N ASP A 96 -15.42 -3.62 -25.80
CA ASP A 96 -15.03 -4.97 -25.45
C ASP A 96 -15.51 -5.30 -24.02
N PRO A 97 -15.95 -6.54 -23.77
CA PRO A 97 -16.41 -6.93 -22.45
C PRO A 97 -15.25 -6.88 -21.45
N PHE A 98 -15.54 -6.45 -20.22
CA PHE A 98 -14.61 -6.63 -19.10
C PHE A 98 -14.48 -8.10 -18.70
N GLU A 99 -13.39 -8.44 -18.03
CA GLU A 99 -13.09 -9.80 -17.58
C GLU A 99 -14.21 -10.40 -16.71
N TRP A 100 -14.86 -9.59 -15.88
CA TRP A 100 -15.98 -10.05 -15.04
C TRP A 100 -17.29 -10.28 -15.80
N ASN A 101 -17.39 -9.84 -17.06
CA ASN A 101 -18.55 -10.11 -17.92
C ASN A 101 -18.44 -11.49 -18.60
N GLU A 102 -17.26 -12.10 -18.61
CA GLU A 102 -17.09 -13.46 -19.13
C GLU A 102 -17.56 -14.49 -18.10
N LYS A 103 -18.64 -15.20 -18.42
CA LYS A 103 -19.11 -16.32 -17.61
C LYS A 103 -18.14 -17.51 -17.76
N GLY A 104 -17.07 -17.52 -16.96
CA GLY A 104 -16.31 -18.75 -16.67
C GLY A 104 -14.96 -18.96 -17.34
N LEU A 105 -14.27 -17.91 -17.82
CA LEU A 105 -12.95 -18.03 -18.45
C LEU A 105 -11.84 -17.28 -17.66
N LEU A 106 -11.81 -17.45 -16.34
CA LEU A 106 -10.54 -17.35 -15.61
C LEU A 106 -9.73 -18.63 -15.87
N LYS A 107 -9.28 -18.84 -17.11
CA LYS A 107 -8.36 -19.92 -17.45
C LYS A 107 -7.51 -19.53 -18.65
N GLN A 108 -6.19 -19.48 -18.42
CA GLN A 108 -5.08 -19.38 -19.37
C GLN A 108 -4.51 -18.00 -19.70
N GLU A 109 -3.78 -17.39 -18.76
CA GLU A 109 -2.59 -16.56 -19.06
C GLU A 109 -1.47 -16.79 -18.00
N ALA A 110 -1.47 -17.93 -17.31
CA ALA A 110 -0.46 -18.28 -16.28
C ALA A 110 0.51 -19.39 -16.72
N SER A 111 0.49 -19.80 -18.00
CA SER A 111 1.19 -21.00 -18.48
C SER A 111 2.35 -20.73 -19.44
N VAL A 112 3.05 -19.60 -19.32
CA VAL A 112 4.34 -19.41 -20.00
C VAL A 112 5.37 -18.87 -19.01
N ALA A 113 5.85 -19.76 -18.13
CA ALA A 113 7.25 -19.88 -17.66
C ALA A 113 7.33 -20.63 -16.32
N HIS A 114 7.25 -21.96 -16.35
CA HIS A 114 8.12 -22.84 -15.54
C HIS A 114 7.91 -24.30 -15.95
N GLU A 115 8.72 -24.78 -16.88
CA GLU A 115 8.98 -26.21 -17.03
C GLU A 115 10.48 -26.43 -16.91
N ASN A 116 10.90 -26.96 -15.75
CA ASN A 116 11.84 -28.07 -15.59
C ASN A 116 12.52 -28.00 -14.21
N GLU A 117 11.94 -28.66 -13.22
CA GLU A 117 12.75 -29.31 -12.19
C GLU A 117 12.01 -30.56 -11.71
N LYS A 118 12.63 -31.72 -11.91
CA LYS A 118 12.09 -33.02 -11.50
C LYS A 118 12.32 -33.17 -9.99
N ASP A 119 11.27 -33.54 -9.28
CA ASP A 119 11.29 -33.89 -7.87
C ASP A 119 12.34 -34.96 -7.54
N VAL A 120 13.34 -34.61 -6.73
CA VAL A 120 14.09 -35.58 -5.92
C VAL A 120 13.52 -35.50 -4.52
N LYS A 121 12.72 -36.51 -4.16
CA LYS A 121 12.15 -36.68 -2.82
C LYS A 121 13.26 -37.14 -1.86
N VAL A 122 13.80 -36.22 -1.06
CA VAL A 122 14.65 -36.57 0.09
C VAL A 122 13.77 -36.52 1.34
N GLU A 123 13.54 -37.69 1.94
CA GLU A 123 12.88 -37.79 3.24
C GLU A 123 13.89 -37.38 4.33
N ILE A 124 13.62 -36.24 4.98
CA ILE A 124 14.39 -35.78 6.14
C ILE A 124 13.65 -36.26 7.39
N ASP A 125 14.30 -37.13 8.14
CA ASP A 125 13.81 -37.69 9.39
C ASP A 125 13.75 -36.61 10.49
N LYS A 126 12.68 -36.59 11.29
CA LYS A 126 12.37 -35.50 12.25
C LYS A 126 13.34 -35.43 13.45
N GLU A 127 14.25 -36.37 13.59
CA GLU A 127 15.17 -36.49 14.73
C GLU A 127 16.33 -35.45 14.69
N THR A 128 16.71 -34.95 13.51
CA THR A 128 17.92 -34.12 13.36
C THR A 128 17.71 -32.68 13.82
N CYS A 129 16.50 -32.11 13.67
CA CYS A 129 16.21 -30.71 14.01
C CYS A 129 16.16 -30.44 15.53
N TYR A 130 15.85 -31.45 16.35
CA TYR A 130 15.77 -31.27 17.81
C TYR A 130 17.15 -31.19 18.48
N ASN A 131 18.14 -31.86 17.91
CA ASN A 131 19.47 -31.99 18.51
C ASN A 131 20.38 -30.76 18.26
N GLU A 132 20.07 -29.92 17.26
CA GLU A 132 20.88 -28.73 16.95
C GLU A 132 20.55 -27.54 17.88
N LYS A 133 19.38 -27.53 18.53
CA LYS A 133 18.96 -26.45 19.44
C LYS A 133 19.60 -26.52 20.83
N LEU A 134 20.16 -27.66 21.23
CA LEU A 134 20.72 -27.84 22.58
C LEU A 134 22.21 -27.49 22.73
N LEU A 135 22.91 -27.07 21.67
CA LEU A 135 24.37 -26.81 21.73
C LEU A 135 24.78 -25.32 21.81
N GLN A 136 23.86 -24.40 22.08
CA GLN A 136 24.18 -22.96 22.17
C GLN A 136 23.91 -22.29 23.53
N ILE A 137 23.70 -23.06 24.60
CA ILE A 137 23.63 -22.52 25.96
C ILE A 137 24.86 -23.01 26.73
N GLY A 138 25.98 -22.35 26.48
CA GLY A 138 27.24 -22.54 27.18
C GLY A 138 27.98 -21.21 27.29
N ASP A 139 27.95 -20.65 28.50
CA ASP A 139 28.88 -19.67 29.08
C ASP A 139 28.76 -18.18 28.67
N THR A 140 28.20 -17.38 29.58
CA THR A 140 28.98 -16.37 30.33
C THR A 140 28.18 -15.84 31.52
N ASN A 141 28.73 -16.08 32.71
CA ASN A 141 28.34 -15.42 33.95
C ASN A 141 28.64 -13.92 33.86
N THR A 142 27.64 -13.07 34.12
CA THR A 142 27.85 -11.76 34.74
C THR A 142 26.69 -11.52 35.69
N GLY A 143 26.97 -11.71 36.99
CA GLY A 143 25.98 -11.57 38.04
C GLY A 143 25.48 -10.14 38.18
N ARG A 144 24.17 -10.00 38.43
CA ARG A 144 23.63 -8.96 39.29
C ARG A 144 22.32 -9.45 39.88
N LEU A 145 22.34 -9.66 41.19
CA LEU A 145 21.15 -9.87 42.01
C LEU A 145 20.36 -8.55 42.04
N VAL A 146 19.10 -8.58 41.62
CA VAL A 146 18.07 -7.71 42.15
C VAL A 146 16.81 -8.56 42.29
N ASP A 147 16.49 -8.85 43.53
CA ASP A 147 15.22 -9.37 43.99
C ASP A 147 14.22 -8.21 43.96
N GLU A 148 13.11 -8.34 43.24
CA GLU A 148 11.93 -7.54 43.53
C GLU A 148 10.68 -8.31 43.12
N SER A 149 10.13 -9.00 44.11
CA SER A 149 8.78 -9.52 44.14
C SER A 149 7.78 -8.37 44.09
N VAL A 150 6.86 -8.34 43.11
CA VAL A 150 5.51 -7.75 43.30
C VAL A 150 4.51 -8.49 42.41
N GLU A 151 3.56 -9.12 43.08
CA GLU A 151 2.35 -9.74 42.53
C GLU A 151 1.34 -8.68 42.05
N SER A 152 0.51 -9.10 41.10
CA SER A 152 -0.73 -8.47 40.67
C SER A 152 -1.73 -8.28 41.82
N GLU A 153 -2.57 -7.23 41.76
CA GLU A 153 -4.04 -7.39 41.74
C GLU A 153 -4.81 -6.08 41.50
N GLU A 154 -6.11 -6.27 41.21
CA GLU A 154 -7.08 -5.43 40.54
C GLU A 154 -7.89 -4.46 41.44
N SER A 155 -8.60 -3.56 40.74
CA SER A 155 -10.04 -3.21 40.94
C SER A 155 -10.48 -2.13 41.95
N ILE A 156 -11.62 -1.54 41.56
CA ILE A 156 -12.58 -0.65 42.26
C ILE A 156 -12.25 0.85 42.13
N GLY A 157 -13.10 1.75 41.62
CA GLY A 157 -14.51 1.70 41.21
C GLY A 157 -15.17 3.06 41.45
N GLY A 158 -15.98 3.55 40.49
CA GLY A 158 -16.97 4.65 40.60
C GLY A 158 -16.41 6.09 40.62
N SER A 159 -17.09 7.14 40.16
CA SER A 159 -18.44 7.34 39.62
C SER A 159 -18.56 8.80 39.11
N GLU A 160 -19.64 9.08 38.37
CA GLU A 160 -20.27 10.41 38.13
C GLU A 160 -19.56 11.43 37.20
N THR A 161 -20.21 12.24 36.36
CA THR A 161 -21.61 12.45 35.94
C THR A 161 -21.62 13.41 34.73
N THR A 162 -22.69 13.33 33.91
CA THR A 162 -23.34 14.43 33.12
C THR A 162 -22.52 15.16 32.04
N GLY A 163 -23.01 15.51 30.85
CA GLY A 163 -24.34 15.55 30.29
C GLY A 163 -24.37 16.62 29.19
N LEU A 164 -25.17 16.34 28.15
CA LEU A 164 -25.86 17.28 27.26
C LEU A 164 -25.13 17.94 26.08
N ALA A 165 -25.79 17.74 24.94
CA ALA A 165 -25.68 18.42 23.67
C ALA A 165 -25.94 19.93 23.78
N GLY A 166 -25.34 20.67 22.87
CA GLY A 166 -25.67 22.07 22.58
C GLY A 166 -25.22 22.40 21.18
N GLU A 167 -26.15 22.24 20.23
CA GLU A 167 -26.11 22.99 18.98
C GLU A 167 -25.93 24.48 19.28
N ASN A 168 -25.14 25.18 18.47
CA ASN A 168 -25.23 26.62 18.39
C ASN A 168 -25.07 27.07 16.95
N THR A 169 -26.21 27.23 16.31
CA THR A 169 -26.43 28.04 15.11
C THR A 169 -26.58 29.48 15.57
N LEU A 170 -25.66 30.38 15.22
CA LEU A 170 -26.03 31.79 15.11
C LEU A 170 -25.15 32.56 14.12
N GLU A 171 -25.84 33.07 13.11
CA GLU A 171 -25.40 34.00 12.10
C GLU A 171 -25.53 35.45 12.59
N VAL A 172 -24.62 36.31 12.10
CA VAL A 172 -24.79 37.75 11.83
C VAL A 172 -24.77 38.71 13.03
N LEU A 173 -23.78 39.61 13.04
CA LEU A 173 -23.96 41.06 12.85
C LEU A 173 -22.61 41.78 13.03
N ASP A 174 -22.04 42.28 11.93
CA ASP A 174 -21.15 43.45 11.94
C ASP A 174 -22.02 44.69 11.79
N PRO A 175 -22.04 45.58 12.80
CA PRO A 175 -22.22 47.00 12.52
C PRO A 175 -21.27 47.87 13.36
N ASP A 176 -20.61 48.78 12.63
CA ASP A 176 -19.93 50.00 13.08
C ASP A 176 -18.54 49.90 13.73
N LYS A 177 -17.56 50.50 13.04
CA LYS A 177 -16.76 51.68 13.49
C LYS A 177 -15.50 51.79 12.61
N LYS A 178 -15.14 52.93 12.02
CA LYS A 178 -15.66 54.30 11.98
C LYS A 178 -14.93 55.02 10.85
#